data_AF-A0A1Q9DAF7-F1
#
_entry.id   AF-A0A1Q9DAF7-F1
#
_cell.length_a   1.000
_cell.length_b   1.000
_cell.length_c   1.000
_cell.angle_alpha   90.00
_cell.angle_beta   90.00
_cell.angle_gamma   90.00
#
_symmetry.space_group_name_H-M   'P 1'
#
loop_
_entity.id
_entity.type
_entity.pdbx_description
1 polymer ?
#
loop_
_entity_poly.entity_id
_entity_poly.type
_entity_poly.pdbx_seq_one_letter_code
_entity_poly.pdbx_strand_id
1 'polypeptide(L)'
;MPDLIREGRACLATNMATFSYFMVYAFLLTTIRTFFIIFKNLSLGEWVWMTSDIGVGVIMMFFMTQSRARPELAKFRPTATLLGLRTVSGVLVPYLLGSAIMAVGIVILHSYKWYDGLNPSSIHIRAQYWMNKGDNYDSAVGVLALFIVLSTTAYVNTYGGEFRRAICRNVGINVVYVLFVFLVFWMCLTGPNELNCVFRVNCDTKSSAE
;
A
#
# COMPACT_ATOMS: atom_id res chain seq x y z
N MET A 1 27.28 22.23 -17.24
CA MET A 1 26.93 22.69 -15.88
C MET A 1 25.43 22.72 -15.59
N PRO A 2 24.54 23.33 -16.41
CA PRO A 2 23.11 23.42 -16.05
C PRO A 2 22.41 22.05 -15.96
N ASP A 3 22.81 21.07 -16.78
CA ASP A 3 22.27 19.71 -16.69
C ASP A 3 22.58 19.02 -15.35
N LEU A 4 23.78 19.24 -14.79
CA LEU A 4 24.17 18.64 -13.51
C LEU A 4 23.33 19.18 -12.35
N ILE A 5 23.07 20.49 -12.35
CA ILE A 5 22.21 21.14 -11.34
C ILE A 5 20.77 20.62 -11.47
N ARG A 6 20.31 20.41 -12.71
CA ARG A 6 18.97 19.91 -13.02
C ARG A 6 18.77 18.49 -12.50
N GLU A 7 19.71 17.59 -12.79
CA GLU A 7 19.68 16.21 -12.28
C GLU A 7 19.81 16.18 -10.75
N GLY A 8 20.66 17.03 -10.16
CA GLY A 8 20.78 17.14 -8.69
C GLY A 8 19.47 17.56 -8.01
N ARG A 9 18.73 18.51 -8.61
CA ARG A 9 17.41 18.93 -8.09
C ARG A 9 16.34 17.86 -8.27
N ALA A 10 16.35 17.15 -9.40
CA ALA A 10 15.43 16.04 -9.65
C ALA A 10 15.69 14.86 -8.70
N CYS A 11 16.96 14.53 -8.46
CA CYS A 11 17.38 13.53 -7.49
C CYS A 11 16.90 13.89 -6.08
N LEU A 12 17.12 15.14 -5.64
CA LEU A 12 16.65 15.59 -4.32
C LEU A 12 15.13 15.50 -4.17
N ALA A 13 14.37 15.92 -5.20
CA ALA A 13 12.92 15.82 -5.20
C ALA A 13 12.42 14.37 -5.15
N THR A 14 13.13 13.46 -5.85
CA THR A 14 12.81 12.03 -5.85
C THR A 14 13.06 11.39 -4.49
N ASN A 15 14.20 11.71 -3.85
CA ASN A 15 14.53 11.21 -2.52
C ASN A 15 13.54 11.69 -1.44
N MET A 16 13.07 12.93 -1.55
CA MET A 16 12.03 13.43 -0.63
C MET A 16 10.69 12.73 -0.85
N ALA A 17 10.32 12.45 -2.10
CA ALA A 17 9.10 11.73 -2.41
C ALA A 17 9.14 10.26 -1.95
N THR A 18 10.27 9.57 -2.13
CA THR A 18 10.44 8.19 -1.64
C THR A 18 10.45 8.14 -0.11
N PHE A 19 11.06 9.14 0.55
CA PHE A 19 10.98 9.29 2.00
C PHE A 19 9.53 9.43 2.48
N SER A 20 8.75 10.35 1.90
CA SER A 20 7.34 10.51 2.24
C SER A 20 6.53 9.24 2.02
N TYR A 21 6.79 8.52 0.93
CA TYR A 21 6.15 7.23 0.67
C TYR A 21 6.45 6.20 1.76
N PHE A 22 7.72 6.00 2.13
CA PHE A 22 8.08 5.03 3.18
C PHE A 22 7.54 5.42 4.56
N MET A 23 7.42 6.71 4.86
CA MET A 23 6.77 7.17 6.09
C MET A 23 5.28 6.77 6.12
N VAL A 24 4.55 6.99 5.01
CA VAL A 24 3.14 6.57 4.90
C VAL A 24 3.01 5.05 4.98
N TYR A 25 3.90 4.32 4.28
CA TYR A 25 3.97 2.87 4.32
C TYR A 25 4.12 2.35 5.75
N ALA A 26 5.12 2.85 6.49
CA ALA A 26 5.39 2.43 7.85
C ALA A 26 4.22 2.74 8.80
N PHE A 27 3.63 3.94 8.71
CA PHE A 27 2.50 4.31 9.57
C PHE A 27 1.25 3.50 9.26
N LEU A 28 0.83 3.38 8.00
CA LEU A 28 -0.36 2.62 7.64
C LEU A 28 -0.23 1.16 8.03
N LEU A 29 0.90 0.54 7.67
CA LEU A 29 1.15 -0.87 7.95
C LEU A 29 1.17 -1.16 9.45
N THR A 30 1.79 -0.27 10.24
CA THR A 30 1.81 -0.39 11.71
C THR A 30 0.42 -0.20 12.31
N THR A 31 -0.35 0.79 11.85
CA THR A 31 -1.71 1.05 12.34
C THR A 31 -2.63 -0.13 12.04
N ILE A 32 -2.60 -0.66 10.82
CA ILE A 32 -3.39 -1.82 10.41
C ILE A 32 -3.03 -3.05 11.24
N ARG A 33 -1.72 -3.34 11.37
CA ARG A 33 -1.24 -4.47 12.17
C ARG A 33 -1.68 -4.37 13.62
N THR A 34 -1.49 -3.21 14.22
CA THR A 34 -1.81 -2.98 15.64
C THR A 34 -3.32 -3.06 15.87
N PHE A 35 -4.11 -2.51 14.96
CA PHE A 35 -5.57 -2.57 15.03
C PHE A 35 -6.08 -4.02 15.01
N PHE A 36 -5.65 -4.84 14.05
CA PHE A 36 -6.08 -6.23 13.95
C PHE A 36 -5.61 -7.09 15.13
N ILE A 37 -4.40 -6.87 15.65
CA ILE A 37 -3.88 -7.64 16.78
C ILE A 37 -4.60 -7.26 18.08
N ILE A 38 -4.74 -5.97 18.39
CA ILE A 38 -5.26 -5.53 19.70
C ILE A 38 -6.78 -5.74 19.79
N PHE A 39 -7.53 -5.33 18.77
CA PHE A 39 -8.99 -5.33 18.86
C PHE A 39 -9.62 -6.66 18.46
N LYS A 40 -8.99 -7.35 17.50
CA LYS A 40 -9.56 -8.55 16.91
C LYS A 40 -8.73 -9.78 17.16
N ASN A 41 -7.50 -9.68 17.68
CA ASN A 41 -6.59 -10.83 17.83
C ASN A 41 -6.44 -11.64 16.53
N LEU A 42 -6.46 -10.94 15.39
CA LEU A 42 -6.32 -11.47 14.03
C LEU A 42 -4.94 -11.11 13.47
N SER A 43 -4.54 -11.86 12.43
CA SER A 43 -3.31 -11.60 11.67
C SER A 43 -3.63 -11.57 10.19
N LEU A 44 -2.82 -10.85 9.40
CA LEU A 44 -2.87 -10.97 7.94
C LEU A 44 -2.06 -12.20 7.50
N GLY A 45 -2.35 -12.71 6.30
CA GLY A 45 -1.62 -13.84 5.71
C GLY A 45 -0.15 -13.52 5.44
N GLU A 46 0.70 -14.55 5.43
CA GLU A 46 2.15 -14.40 5.22
C GLU A 46 2.49 -13.74 3.88
N TRP A 47 1.83 -14.19 2.81
CA TRP A 47 2.02 -13.65 1.46
C TRP A 47 1.61 -12.19 1.30
N VAL A 48 0.69 -11.70 2.15
CA VAL A 48 0.32 -10.29 2.19
C VAL A 48 1.51 -9.45 2.65
N TRP A 49 2.22 -9.89 3.68
CA TRP A 49 3.41 -9.21 4.18
C TRP A 49 4.53 -9.21 3.15
N MET A 50 4.84 -10.38 2.57
CA MET A 50 5.86 -10.50 1.53
C MET A 50 5.56 -9.61 0.32
N THR A 51 4.31 -9.59 -0.15
CA THR A 51 3.90 -8.78 -1.30
C THR A 51 3.91 -7.28 -0.98
N SER A 52 3.59 -6.90 0.26
CA SER A 52 3.67 -5.51 0.71
C SER A 52 5.12 -5.02 0.72
N ASP A 53 6.04 -5.78 1.30
CA ASP A 53 7.44 -5.38 1.42
C ASP A 53 8.18 -5.45 0.08
N ILE A 54 8.10 -6.58 -0.63
CA ILE A 54 8.85 -6.79 -1.88
C ILE A 54 8.13 -6.09 -3.04
N GLY A 55 6.84 -6.37 -3.21
CA GLY A 55 6.07 -5.88 -4.34
C GLY A 55 5.82 -4.37 -4.25
N VAL A 56 5.19 -3.92 -3.18
CA VAL A 56 4.84 -2.50 -3.02
C VAL A 56 6.01 -1.70 -2.46
N GLY A 57 6.78 -2.23 -1.51
CA GLY A 57 7.92 -1.53 -0.91
C GLY A 57 9.10 -1.38 -1.87
N VAL A 58 9.61 -2.48 -2.42
CA VAL A 58 10.84 -2.49 -3.23
C VAL A 58 10.56 -2.22 -4.71
N ILE A 59 9.66 -2.96 -5.37
CA ILE A 59 9.48 -2.87 -6.83
C ILE A 59 8.92 -1.50 -7.24
N MET A 60 7.88 -0.99 -6.56
CA MET A 60 7.38 0.36 -6.85
C MET A 60 8.49 1.40 -6.65
N MET A 61 9.17 1.39 -5.50
CA MET A 61 10.26 2.34 -5.21
C MET A 61 11.33 2.34 -6.31
N PHE A 62 11.74 1.16 -6.78
CA PHE A 62 12.69 1.05 -7.88
C PHE A 62 12.22 1.84 -9.11
N PHE A 63 10.97 1.66 -9.54
CA PHE A 63 10.43 2.41 -10.67
C PHE A 63 10.17 3.89 -10.36
N MET A 64 9.89 4.26 -9.11
CA MET A 64 9.78 5.67 -8.70
C MET A 64 11.11 6.41 -8.95
N THR A 65 12.23 5.76 -8.62
CA THR A 65 13.58 6.35 -8.76
C THR A 65 14.03 6.54 -10.21
N GLN A 66 13.43 5.83 -11.17
CA GLN A 66 13.73 5.96 -12.61
C GLN A 66 13.11 7.21 -13.26
N SER A 67 12.48 8.09 -12.48
CA SER A 67 11.85 9.31 -12.97
C SER A 67 12.89 10.32 -13.46
N ARG A 68 12.92 10.57 -14.78
CA ARG A 68 13.89 11.49 -15.40
C ARG A 68 13.64 12.96 -15.01
N ALA A 69 14.72 13.76 -14.96
CA ALA A 69 14.62 15.20 -14.76
C ALA A 69 13.90 15.92 -15.90
N ARG A 70 13.13 16.96 -15.56
CA ARG A 70 12.48 17.84 -16.55
C ARG A 70 13.56 18.54 -17.40
N PRO A 71 13.37 18.78 -18.71
CA PRO A 71 14.37 19.45 -19.54
C PRO A 71 14.62 20.91 -19.14
N GLU A 72 13.61 21.59 -18.58
CA GLU A 72 13.67 22.98 -18.15
C GLU A 72 14.04 23.10 -16.67
N LEU A 73 14.81 24.14 -16.32
CA LEU A 73 15.21 24.40 -14.94
C LEU A 73 14.13 25.22 -14.21
N ALA A 74 13.58 24.66 -13.13
CA ALA A 74 12.61 25.36 -12.30
C ALA A 74 13.21 26.59 -11.60
N LYS A 75 12.40 27.65 -11.45
CA LYS A 75 12.81 28.94 -10.87
C LYS A 75 13.12 28.88 -9.37
N PHE A 76 12.55 27.92 -8.64
CA PHE A 76 12.71 27.78 -7.19
C PHE A 76 13.50 26.52 -6.81
N ARG A 77 14.01 26.48 -5.57
CA ARG A 77 14.77 25.34 -5.03
C ARG A 77 13.80 24.27 -4.50
N PRO A 78 14.06 22.96 -4.74
CA PRO A 78 13.30 21.90 -4.12
C PRO A 78 13.40 21.95 -2.59
N THR A 79 12.32 21.54 -1.92
CA THR A 79 12.26 21.46 -0.45
C THR A 79 13.28 20.44 0.05
N ALA A 80 14.21 20.88 0.90
CA ALA A 80 15.25 20.02 1.49
C ALA A 80 14.95 19.65 2.95
N THR A 81 13.88 20.18 3.53
CA THR A 81 13.53 19.98 4.94
C THR A 81 12.67 18.73 5.10
N LEU A 82 13.19 17.74 5.84
CA LEU A 82 12.47 16.49 6.12
C LEU A 82 11.13 16.72 6.84
N LEU A 83 11.14 17.57 7.87
CA LEU A 83 9.98 17.89 8.70
C LEU A 83 9.31 19.22 8.30
N GLY A 84 9.50 19.66 7.06
CA GLY A 84 8.80 20.84 6.55
C GLY A 84 7.29 20.62 6.51
N LEU A 85 6.50 21.68 6.74
CA LEU A 85 5.02 21.61 6.74
C LEU A 85 4.45 20.91 5.50
N ARG A 86 5.08 21.12 4.34
CA ARG A 86 4.72 20.48 3.07
C ARG A 86 4.97 18.97 3.05
N THR A 87 6.09 18.52 3.63
CA THR A 87 6.43 17.10 3.70
C THR A 87 5.55 16.39 4.71
N VAL A 88 5.31 17.04 5.87
CA VAL A 88 4.42 16.52 6.91
C VAL A 88 2.98 16.41 6.39
N SER A 89 2.45 17.43 5.70
CA SER A 89 1.11 17.34 5.11
C SER A 89 1.05 16.27 4.01
N GLY A 90 2.12 16.13 3.22
CA GLY A 90 2.25 15.08 2.21
C GLY A 90 2.26 13.65 2.78
N VAL A 91 2.58 13.46 4.06
CA VAL A 91 2.51 12.17 4.76
C VAL A 91 1.19 12.02 5.52
N LEU A 92 0.77 13.06 6.23
CA LEU A 92 -0.39 13.01 7.12
C LEU A 92 -1.70 12.83 6.34
N VAL A 93 -1.87 13.53 5.22
CA VAL A 93 -3.09 13.43 4.39
C VAL A 93 -3.32 12.01 3.85
N PRO A 94 -2.35 11.38 3.13
CA PRO A 94 -2.56 10.02 2.64
C PRO A 94 -2.65 8.99 3.78
N TYR A 95 -1.97 9.20 4.92
CA TYR A 95 -2.14 8.36 6.09
C TYR A 95 -3.58 8.40 6.63
N LEU A 96 -4.13 9.60 6.85
CA LEU A 96 -5.50 9.76 7.34
C LEU A 96 -6.55 9.26 6.34
N LEU A 97 -6.33 9.48 5.04
CA LEU A 97 -7.21 8.97 4.00
C LEU A 97 -7.17 7.44 3.95
N GLY A 98 -5.99 6.84 4.05
CA GLY A 98 -5.82 5.39 4.08
C GLY A 98 -6.48 4.73 5.29
N SER A 99 -6.33 5.31 6.48
CA SER A 99 -6.99 4.82 7.68
C SER A 99 -8.52 5.00 7.63
N ALA A 100 -9.00 6.10 7.04
CA ALA A 100 -10.42 6.32 6.81
C ALA A 100 -11.02 5.30 5.83
N ILE A 101 -10.35 5.01 4.71
CA ILE A 101 -10.79 3.98 3.75
C ILE A 101 -10.91 2.62 4.43
N MET A 102 -9.93 2.25 5.25
CA MET A 102 -9.97 1.01 6.01
C MET A 102 -11.13 0.98 7.01
N ALA A 103 -11.32 2.04 7.79
CA ALA A 103 -12.41 2.13 8.77
C ALA A 103 -13.78 2.05 8.09
N VAL A 104 -13.98 2.77 7.00
CA VAL A 104 -15.22 2.74 6.20
C VAL A 104 -15.45 1.33 5.63
N GLY A 105 -14.42 0.67 5.11
CA GLY A 105 -14.51 -0.70 4.61
C GLY A 105 -15.01 -1.69 5.66
N ILE A 106 -14.48 -1.60 6.88
CA ILE A 106 -14.90 -2.46 8.00
C ILE A 106 -16.32 -2.12 8.47
N VAL A 107 -16.68 -0.84 8.59
CA VAL A 107 -18.04 -0.43 8.97
C VAL A 107 -19.07 -0.92 7.96
N ILE A 108 -18.77 -0.83 6.66
CA ILE A 108 -19.63 -1.35 5.59
C ILE A 108 -19.76 -2.87 5.72
N LEU A 109 -18.67 -3.59 5.95
CA LEU A 109 -18.69 -5.05 6.14
C LEU A 109 -19.61 -5.44 7.30
N HIS A 110 -19.47 -4.78 8.45
CA HIS A 110 -20.28 -5.07 9.65
C HIS A 110 -21.74 -4.67 9.51
N SER A 111 -22.09 -3.86 8.51
CA SER A 111 -23.48 -3.47 8.24
C SER A 111 -24.27 -4.54 7.48
N TYR A 112 -23.59 -5.53 6.88
CA TYR A 112 -24.26 -6.60 6.15
C TYR A 112 -24.84 -7.67 7.07
N LYS A 113 -26.07 -8.11 6.81
CA LYS A 113 -26.79 -9.10 7.64
C LYS A 113 -26.18 -10.51 7.61
N TRP A 114 -25.45 -10.84 6.55
CA TRP A 114 -24.78 -12.15 6.41
C TRP A 114 -23.44 -12.18 7.15
N TYR A 115 -22.91 -11.02 7.54
CA TYR A 115 -21.62 -10.93 8.19
C TYR A 115 -21.74 -11.43 9.62
N ASP A 116 -21.08 -12.55 9.90
CA ASP A 116 -20.86 -13.03 11.27
C ASP A 116 -19.39 -12.86 11.63
N GLY A 117 -19.15 -12.19 12.76
CA GLY A 117 -17.81 -11.84 13.20
C GLY A 117 -17.08 -13.07 13.75
N LEU A 118 -15.94 -13.40 13.16
CA LEU A 118 -15.11 -14.49 13.68
C LEU A 118 -14.60 -14.15 15.08
N ASN A 119 -14.99 -14.95 16.08
CA ASN A 119 -14.39 -14.89 17.41
C ASN A 119 -13.11 -15.74 17.45
N PRO A 120 -11.92 -15.13 17.55
CA PRO A 120 -10.65 -15.88 17.50
C PRO A 120 -10.36 -16.63 18.80
N SER A 121 -11.04 -16.30 19.89
CA SER A 121 -10.95 -17.02 21.17
C SER A 121 -11.64 -18.38 21.14
N SER A 122 -12.63 -18.58 20.26
CA SER A 122 -13.30 -19.87 20.09
C SER A 122 -12.52 -20.86 19.21
N ILE A 123 -11.48 -20.40 18.49
CA ILE A 123 -10.68 -21.26 17.60
C ILE A 123 -9.29 -21.44 18.21
N HIS A 124 -9.02 -22.65 18.70
CA HIS A 124 -7.72 -23.03 19.24
C HIS A 124 -6.70 -23.31 18.12
N ILE A 125 -6.21 -22.26 17.48
CA ILE A 125 -5.11 -22.36 16.52
C ILE A 125 -3.79 -22.40 17.28
N ARG A 126 -2.94 -23.39 16.98
CA ARG A 126 -1.59 -23.49 17.54
C ARG A 126 -0.79 -22.23 17.20
N ALA A 127 0.04 -21.74 18.13
CA ALA A 127 0.85 -20.53 17.94
C ALA A 127 1.72 -20.55 16.66
N GLN A 128 2.16 -21.72 16.20
CA GLN A 128 2.92 -21.89 14.96
C GLN A 128 2.14 -21.48 13.70
N TYR A 129 0.82 -21.69 13.70
CA TYR A 129 -0.07 -21.36 12.59
C TYR A 129 -0.82 -20.05 12.84
N TRP A 130 -0.23 -19.12 13.60
CA TRP A 130 -0.87 -17.86 13.96
C TRP A 130 -1.38 -17.08 12.75
N MET A 131 -0.65 -17.13 11.63
CA MET A 131 -1.08 -16.46 10.41
C MET A 131 -2.43 -16.97 9.95
N ASN A 132 -2.79 -18.24 10.18
CA ASN A 132 -4.08 -18.89 9.82
C ASN A 132 -5.31 -18.16 10.39
N LYS A 133 -5.12 -17.33 11.42
CA LYS A 133 -6.16 -16.41 11.91
C LYS A 133 -6.56 -15.34 10.89
N GLY A 134 -5.84 -15.19 9.80
CA GLY A 134 -6.16 -14.28 8.70
C GLY A 134 -7.20 -14.79 7.71
N ASP A 135 -7.74 -16.00 7.88
CA ASP A 135 -8.83 -16.49 7.04
C ASP A 135 -10.18 -15.96 7.57
N ASN A 136 -10.50 -14.71 7.24
CA ASN A 136 -11.74 -14.04 7.63
C ASN A 136 -12.06 -12.87 6.69
N TYR A 137 -13.29 -12.35 6.76
CA TYR A 137 -13.70 -11.24 5.90
C TYR A 137 -13.11 -9.89 6.34
N ASP A 138 -12.87 -9.69 7.64
CA ASP A 138 -12.26 -8.47 8.21
C ASP A 138 -10.84 -8.24 7.63
N SER A 139 -10.03 -9.30 7.57
CA SER A 139 -8.67 -9.32 7.02
C SER A 139 -8.70 -9.14 5.52
N ALA A 140 -9.62 -9.79 4.79
CA ALA A 140 -9.76 -9.63 3.35
C ALA A 140 -10.00 -8.17 2.95
N VAL A 141 -10.91 -7.48 3.63
CA VAL A 141 -11.15 -6.04 3.42
C VAL A 141 -9.89 -5.22 3.77
N GLY A 142 -9.20 -5.57 4.87
CA GLY A 142 -7.95 -4.95 5.26
C GLY A 142 -6.84 -5.09 4.21
N VAL A 143 -6.67 -6.28 3.61
CA VAL A 143 -5.68 -6.55 2.55
C VAL A 143 -5.97 -5.74 1.30
N LEU A 144 -7.22 -5.76 0.83
CA LEU A 144 -7.63 -5.02 -0.37
C LEU A 144 -7.43 -3.51 -0.18
N ALA A 145 -7.83 -2.98 0.98
CA ALA A 145 -7.63 -1.58 1.33
C ALA A 145 -6.14 -1.22 1.44
N LEU A 146 -5.32 -2.07 2.06
CA LEU A 146 -3.88 -1.87 2.18
C LEU A 146 -3.21 -1.77 0.81
N PHE A 147 -3.46 -2.75 -0.07
CA PHE A 147 -2.83 -2.80 -1.39
C PHE A 147 -3.23 -1.62 -2.27
N ILE A 148 -4.51 -1.23 -2.30
CA ILE A 148 -4.95 -0.10 -3.13
C ILE A 148 -4.40 1.23 -2.61
N VAL A 149 -4.38 1.43 -1.29
CA VAL A 149 -3.90 2.68 -0.67
C VAL A 149 -2.39 2.80 -0.83
N LEU A 150 -1.61 1.75 -0.57
CA LEU A 150 -0.15 1.79 -0.69
C LEU A 150 0.29 1.98 -2.14
N SER A 151 -0.28 1.22 -3.08
CA SER A 151 0.03 1.35 -4.50
C SER A 151 -0.32 2.74 -5.04
N THR A 152 -1.49 3.28 -4.66
CA THR A 152 -1.89 4.64 -5.05
C THR A 152 -1.01 5.69 -4.40
N THR A 153 -0.61 5.52 -3.15
CA THR A 153 0.32 6.44 -2.47
C THR A 153 1.69 6.47 -3.15
N ALA A 154 2.23 5.31 -3.55
CA ALA A 154 3.46 5.23 -4.33
C ALA A 154 3.33 5.98 -5.68
N TYR A 155 2.22 5.74 -6.37
CA TYR A 155 1.93 6.40 -7.65
C TYR A 155 1.81 7.92 -7.52
N VAL A 156 1.05 8.40 -6.52
CA VAL A 156 0.85 9.83 -6.25
C VAL A 156 2.16 10.51 -5.88
N ASN A 157 3.00 9.89 -5.05
CA ASN A 157 4.32 10.43 -4.71
C ASN A 157 5.28 10.46 -5.91
N THR A 158 4.98 9.74 -7.00
CA THR A 158 5.77 9.77 -8.24
C THR A 158 5.41 10.96 -9.13
N TYR A 159 4.30 11.67 -8.87
CA TYR A 159 3.86 12.76 -9.74
C TYR A 159 4.97 13.78 -10.02
N GLY A 160 5.14 14.05 -11.31
CA GLY A 160 6.15 14.95 -11.82
C GLY A 160 5.77 16.40 -11.56
N GLY A 161 6.16 16.93 -10.40
CA GLY A 161 6.15 18.38 -10.17
C GLY A 161 7.18 19.09 -11.03
N GLU A 162 7.46 20.36 -10.72
CA GLU A 162 8.36 21.24 -11.49
C GLU A 162 9.78 20.69 -11.76
N PHE A 163 10.22 19.68 -11.01
CA PHE A 163 11.58 19.10 -11.09
C PHE A 163 11.67 17.78 -11.87
N ARG A 164 10.56 17.04 -12.02
CA ARG A 164 10.54 15.70 -12.65
C ARG A 164 9.69 15.72 -13.92
N ARG A 165 9.98 14.84 -14.88
CA ARG A 165 9.12 14.68 -16.07
C ARG A 165 7.75 14.11 -15.67
N ALA A 166 6.77 14.34 -16.54
CA ALA A 166 5.44 13.79 -16.39
C ALA A 166 5.46 12.27 -16.17
N ILE A 167 4.61 11.81 -15.24
CA ILE A 167 4.53 10.41 -14.82
C ILE A 167 4.20 9.47 -15.99
N CYS A 168 3.42 9.93 -16.98
CA CYS A 168 3.06 9.15 -18.18
C CYS A 168 4.29 8.71 -19.00
N ARG A 169 5.42 9.42 -18.88
CA ARG A 169 6.66 9.05 -19.59
C ARG A 169 7.44 7.96 -18.87
N ASN A 170 7.17 7.71 -17.59
CA ASN A 170 7.75 6.60 -16.84
C ASN A 170 6.87 5.35 -17.07
N VAL A 171 7.16 4.58 -18.11
CA VAL A 171 6.37 3.39 -18.46
C VAL A 171 6.41 2.35 -17.33
N GLY A 172 7.54 2.19 -16.66
CA GLY A 172 7.73 1.19 -15.61
C GLY A 172 6.76 1.36 -14.44
N ILE A 173 6.67 2.57 -13.86
CA ILE A 173 5.74 2.81 -12.73
C ILE A 173 4.28 2.66 -13.16
N ASN A 174 3.92 3.07 -14.38
CA ASN A 174 2.55 2.94 -14.88
C ASN A 174 2.16 1.47 -15.06
N VAL A 175 3.05 0.66 -15.64
CA VAL A 175 2.82 -0.79 -15.81
C VAL A 175 2.66 -1.47 -14.46
N VAL A 176 3.57 -1.22 -13.51
CA VAL A 176 3.50 -1.83 -12.18
C VAL A 176 2.25 -1.38 -11.42
N TYR A 177 1.88 -0.10 -11.49
CA TYR A 177 0.66 0.40 -10.87
C TYR A 177 -0.59 -0.26 -11.46
N VAL A 178 -0.71 -0.35 -12.78
CA VAL A 178 -1.84 -1.00 -13.44
C VAL A 178 -1.89 -2.49 -13.08
N LEU A 179 -0.77 -3.18 -13.00
CA LEU A 179 -0.72 -4.58 -12.57
C LEU A 179 -1.19 -4.77 -11.13
N PHE A 180 -0.78 -3.89 -10.21
CA PHE A 180 -1.25 -3.94 -8.81
C PHE A 180 -2.74 -3.64 -8.68
N VAL A 181 -3.22 -2.61 -9.36
CA VAL A 181 -4.64 -2.26 -9.38
C VAL A 181 -5.44 -3.40 -9.99
N PHE A 182 -4.99 -3.96 -11.11
CA PHE A 182 -5.60 -5.14 -11.73
C PHE A 182 -5.65 -6.33 -10.78
N LEU A 183 -4.56 -6.62 -10.05
CA LEU A 183 -4.52 -7.70 -9.07
C LEU A 183 -5.54 -7.49 -7.95
N VAL A 184 -5.68 -6.28 -7.42
CA VAL A 184 -6.68 -5.95 -6.39
C VAL A 184 -8.11 -6.09 -6.94
N PHE A 185 -8.39 -5.57 -8.13
CA PHE A 185 -9.70 -5.73 -8.77
C PHE A 185 -10.01 -7.20 -9.10
N TRP A 186 -9.02 -7.95 -9.56
CA TRP A 186 -9.14 -9.38 -9.82
C TRP A 186 -9.50 -10.13 -8.55
N MET A 187 -8.81 -9.89 -7.43
CA MET A 187 -9.13 -10.50 -6.13
C MET A 187 -10.52 -10.13 -5.62
N CYS A 188 -10.99 -8.91 -5.89
CA CYS A 188 -12.30 -8.44 -5.47
C CYS A 188 -13.45 -9.02 -6.30
N LEU A 189 -13.25 -9.17 -7.62
CA LEU A 189 -14.30 -9.58 -8.56
C LEU A 189 -14.35 -11.09 -8.81
N THR A 190 -13.25 -11.81 -8.60
CA THR A 190 -13.21 -13.26 -8.82
C THR A 190 -13.61 -14.04 -7.58
N GLY A 191 -14.24 -15.20 -7.82
CA GLY A 191 -14.62 -16.15 -6.78
C GLY A 191 -13.42 -16.85 -6.11
N PRO A 192 -13.66 -17.93 -5.36
CA PRO A 192 -12.59 -18.71 -4.74
C PRO A 192 -11.65 -19.29 -5.81
N ASN A 193 -10.37 -18.92 -5.72
CA ASN A 193 -9.29 -19.32 -6.60
C ASN A 193 -8.04 -19.59 -5.75
N GLU A 194 -7.10 -20.38 -6.24
CA GLU A 194 -5.84 -20.67 -5.54
C GLU A 194 -5.07 -19.38 -5.20
N LEU A 195 -4.96 -18.44 -6.14
CA LEU A 195 -4.30 -17.15 -5.91
C LEU A 195 -5.02 -16.33 -4.82
N ASN A 196 -6.34 -16.28 -4.86
CA ASN A 196 -7.14 -15.60 -3.84
C ASN A 196 -6.89 -16.22 -2.46
N CYS A 197 -6.67 -17.54 -2.41
CA CYS A 197 -6.33 -18.24 -1.18
C CYS A 197 -4.92 -18.07 -0.64
N VAL A 198 -3.94 -17.87 -1.52
CA VAL A 198 -2.59 -17.48 -1.10
C VAL A 198 -2.64 -16.17 -0.29
N PHE A 199 -3.49 -15.23 -0.69
CA PHE A 199 -3.71 -13.95 0.01
C PHE A 199 -4.81 -14.00 1.07
N ARG A 200 -5.54 -15.11 1.16
CA ARG A 200 -6.69 -15.34 2.06
C ARG A 200 -7.79 -14.31 1.90
N VAL A 201 -8.06 -13.99 0.65
CA VAL A 201 -9.20 -13.20 0.22
C VAL A 201 -10.15 -14.17 -0.46
N ASN A 202 -11.41 -14.25 -0.04
CA ASN A 202 -12.43 -15.06 -0.72
C ASN A 202 -12.09 -16.56 -0.90
N CYS A 203 -11.61 -17.23 0.16
CA CYS A 203 -11.34 -18.67 0.14
C CYS A 203 -12.57 -19.54 0.36
N ASP A 204 -12.53 -20.75 -0.21
CA ASP A 204 -13.45 -21.84 0.13
C ASP A 204 -12.77 -22.84 1.09
N THR A 205 -13.58 -23.51 1.91
CA THR A 205 -13.13 -24.47 2.94
C THR A 205 -12.31 -25.63 2.36
N LYS A 206 -12.52 -25.97 1.09
CA LYS A 206 -11.76 -27.01 0.38
C LYS A 206 -10.32 -26.61 0.06
N SER A 207 -10.06 -25.32 -0.09
CA SER A 207 -8.75 -24.77 -0.47
C SER A 207 -8.01 -24.16 0.73
N SER A 208 -8.69 -23.87 1.84
CA SER A 208 -8.07 -23.39 3.10
C SER A 208 -7.46 -24.51 3.98
N ALA A 209 -7.71 -25.78 3.66
CA ALA A 209 -7.37 -26.93 4.52
C ALA A 209 -6.00 -27.59 4.21
N GLU A 210 -5.24 -27.06 3.25
CA GLU A 210 -3.87 -27.48 2.93
C GLU A 210 -2.82 -26.48 3.44
#